data_AF-A0A7S4RHU0-F1
#
_entry.id   AF-A0A7S4RHU0-F1
#
_cell.length_a   1.000
_cell.length_b   1.000
_cell.length_c   1.000
_cell.angle_alpha   90.00
_cell.angle_beta   90.00
_cell.angle_gamma   90.00
#
_symmetry.space_group_name_H-M   'P 1'
#
loop_
_entity.id
_entity.type
_entity.pdbx_description
1 polymer ?
#
loop_
_entity_poly.entity_id
_entity_poly.type
_entity_poly.pdbx_seq_one_letter_code
_entity_poly.pdbx_strand_id
1 'polypeptide(L)'
;ILAQAVHERRCWQPWQDTRGCACRGLRAMVKYNAKGGMRSFTVCRHRRPKLEGTEEERRAKKEAKRLAEQEEKERKEKIAEEARNRQGPSKKEQKRLKRREYLLKDGKLIQTDKEVKALLKRGKQKSLEIIDFTAENVQDEVELRNVFHSQGTAGGGFKYFSGSRYKFRFLLAKDGTPVAQIIQKAFC
;
A
#
# COMPACT_ATOMS: atom_id res chain seq x y z
N ILE A 1 7.49 -2.38 -56.15
CA ILE A 1 8.48 -1.30 -55.83
C ILE A 1 8.80 -1.46 -54.35
N LEU A 2 9.97 -2.04 -54.09
CA LEU A 2 10.46 -2.47 -52.79
C LEU A 2 11.04 -1.25 -52.06
N ALA A 3 10.49 -0.89 -50.91
CA ALA A 3 11.08 0.12 -50.03
C ALA A 3 11.96 -0.57 -48.98
N GLN A 4 13.26 -0.40 -49.17
CA GLN A 4 14.35 -0.81 -48.30
C GLN A 4 14.54 0.18 -47.14
N ALA A 5 15.20 -0.32 -46.08
CA ALA A 5 15.93 0.41 -45.03
C ALA A 5 15.06 1.19 -44.04
N VAL A 6 15.35 1.26 -42.73
CA VAL A 6 16.66 1.41 -42.08
C VAL A 6 16.64 0.69 -40.74
N HIS A 7 17.64 -0.16 -40.52
CA HIS A 7 17.88 -0.88 -39.28
C HIS A 7 18.74 0.02 -38.37
N GLU A 8 18.10 0.88 -37.56
CA GLU A 8 18.81 1.67 -36.55
C GLU A 8 19.18 0.79 -35.35
N ARG A 9 20.45 0.36 -35.34
CA ARG A 9 21.09 -0.24 -34.17
C ARG A 9 21.32 0.86 -33.12
N ARG A 10 20.43 0.96 -32.14
CA ARG A 10 20.71 1.73 -30.92
C ARG A 10 21.75 0.98 -30.08
N CYS A 11 22.98 1.46 -30.16
CA CYS A 11 24.09 1.11 -29.27
C CYS A 11 23.65 1.31 -27.81
N TRP A 12 23.57 0.22 -27.06
CA TRP A 12 23.51 0.26 -25.60
C TRP A 12 24.90 0.64 -25.08
N GLN A 13 25.03 1.85 -24.52
CA GLN A 13 26.22 2.22 -23.75
C GLN A 13 26.14 1.60 -22.35
N PRO A 14 27.16 0.86 -21.89
CA PRO A 14 27.25 0.38 -20.52
C PRO A 14 27.53 1.56 -19.58
N TRP A 15 26.66 1.77 -18.59
CA TRP A 15 26.93 2.68 -17.49
C TRP A 15 28.12 2.16 -16.69
N GLN A 16 29.23 2.89 -16.76
CA GLN A 16 30.43 2.60 -16.00
C GLN A 16 30.22 2.95 -14.52
N ASP A 17 30.64 2.01 -13.67
CA ASP A 17 30.93 2.15 -12.26
C ASP A 17 31.73 3.44 -11.96
N THR A 18 31.10 4.45 -11.36
CA THR A 18 31.83 5.47 -10.60
C THR A 18 31.88 5.07 -9.14
N ARG A 19 32.85 4.20 -8.82
CA ARG A 19 33.37 4.01 -7.46
C ARG A 19 34.16 5.27 -7.07
N GLY A 20 33.46 6.22 -6.44
CA GLY A 20 34.05 7.39 -5.80
C GLY A 20 34.21 7.14 -4.30
N CYS A 21 35.39 6.69 -3.93
CA CYS A 21 35.85 6.45 -2.57
C CYS A 21 36.23 7.78 -1.86
N ALA A 22 36.04 7.79 -0.54
CA ALA A 22 36.78 8.57 0.47
C ALA A 22 36.52 10.08 0.66
N CYS A 23 35.67 10.37 1.65
CA CYS A 23 36.05 11.20 2.81
C CYS A 23 35.71 10.37 4.06
N ARG A 24 36.67 9.70 4.73
CA ARG A 24 37.44 10.27 5.87
C ARG A 24 36.57 11.23 6.68
N GLY A 25 36.14 10.96 7.89
CA GLY A 25 36.45 9.91 8.84
C GLY A 25 36.13 10.49 10.21
N LEU A 26 35.59 9.68 11.13
CA LEU A 26 35.78 9.81 12.57
C LEU A 26 35.23 8.52 13.21
N ARG A 27 36.15 7.58 13.43
CA ARG A 27 36.33 6.72 14.61
C ARG A 27 35.06 6.05 15.15
N ALA A 28 34.80 4.77 14.88
CA ALA A 28 35.50 3.60 15.42
C ALA A 28 35.73 3.61 16.95
N MET A 29 35.12 2.60 17.57
CA MET A 29 35.38 1.97 18.88
C MET A 29 34.74 2.58 20.14
N VAL A 30 33.57 2.04 20.50
CA VAL A 30 33.24 1.79 21.92
C VAL A 30 33.66 0.35 22.22
N LYS A 31 34.93 0.16 22.59
CA LYS A 31 35.42 -1.04 23.25
C LYS A 31 35.73 -0.68 24.70
N TYR A 32 35.13 -1.43 25.61
CA TYR A 32 35.28 -1.36 27.06
C TYR A 32 36.75 -1.35 27.49
N ASN A 33 37.08 -0.53 28.50
CA ASN A 33 37.97 -0.87 29.61
C ASN A 33 38.11 0.31 30.57
N ALA A 34 37.64 0.16 31.81
CA ALA A 34 38.36 0.58 33.02
C ALA A 34 37.53 0.21 34.26
N LYS A 35 37.91 -0.91 34.89
CA LYS A 35 37.72 -1.12 36.32
C LYS A 35 38.48 -0.01 37.06
N GLY A 36 37.81 0.63 38.02
CA GLY A 36 38.45 1.42 39.08
C GLY A 36 38.67 2.89 38.74
N GLY A 37 38.28 3.76 39.67
CA GLY A 37 38.76 5.14 39.72
C GLY A 37 37.68 6.20 39.52
N MET A 38 37.07 6.58 40.64
CA MET A 38 36.34 7.82 40.87
C MET A 38 37.05 9.03 40.20
N ARG A 39 36.35 9.79 39.35
CA ARG A 39 36.47 11.25 39.15
C ARG A 39 35.38 11.72 38.19
N SER A 40 34.34 12.29 38.80
CA SER A 40 33.26 13.04 38.20
C SER A 40 33.78 14.14 37.26
N PHE A 41 33.65 13.96 35.94
CA PHE A 41 33.65 15.08 35.00
C PHE A 41 32.27 15.75 35.04
N THR A 42 32.00 16.50 36.11
CA THR A 42 30.96 17.51 36.07
C THR A 42 31.44 18.62 35.15
N VAL A 43 30.97 18.62 33.90
CA VAL A 43 31.07 19.79 33.04
C VAL A 43 30.34 20.92 33.77
N CYS A 44 31.07 21.90 34.29
CA CYS A 44 30.52 23.10 34.90
C CYS A 44 29.67 23.83 33.85
N ARG A 45 28.35 23.59 33.86
CA ARG A 45 27.40 24.36 33.08
C ARG A 45 27.45 25.80 33.59
N HIS A 46 28.21 26.66 32.92
CA HIS A 46 28.10 28.10 33.11
C HIS A 46 26.65 28.49 32.86
N ARG A 47 25.95 28.92 33.92
CA ARG A 47 24.60 29.47 33.80
C ARG A 47 24.73 30.80 33.07
N ARG A 48 24.36 30.82 31.79
CA ARG A 48 24.18 32.09 31.08
C ARG A 48 23.16 32.93 31.86
N PRO A 49 23.40 34.24 32.07
CA PRO A 49 22.39 35.10 32.67
C PRO A 49 21.13 35.03 31.81
N LYS A 50 19.97 34.85 32.46
CA LYS A 50 18.69 34.93 31.79
C LYS A 50 18.55 36.37 31.30
N LEU A 51 18.60 36.58 29.99
CA LEU A 51 18.16 37.84 29.41
C LEU A 51 16.66 37.98 29.73
N GLU A 52 16.34 38.95 30.58
CA GLU A 52 14.97 39.32 30.92
C GLU A 52 14.36 40.06 29.73
N GLY A 53 14.00 39.32 28.69
CA GLY A 53 13.06 39.83 27.70
C GLY A 53 11.73 40.12 28.41
N THR A 54 11.17 41.30 28.18
CA THR A 54 9.87 41.70 28.74
C THR A 54 8.82 40.63 28.44
N GLU A 55 7.84 40.44 29.33
CA GLU A 55 6.81 39.40 29.13
C GLU A 55 6.11 39.53 27.77
N GLU A 56 5.99 40.76 27.27
CA GLU A 56 5.39 41.10 25.98
C GLU A 56 6.20 40.54 24.80
N GLU A 57 7.54 40.63 24.81
CA GLU A 57 8.37 40.02 23.77
C GLU A 57 8.27 38.48 23.76
N ARG A 58 8.10 37.86 24.93
CA ARG A 58 7.93 36.41 25.05
C ARG A 58 6.56 35.95 24.56
N ARG A 59 5.53 36.78 24.70
CA ARG A 59 4.18 36.53 24.16
C ARG A 59 4.17 36.70 22.64
N ALA A 60 4.73 37.79 22.12
CA ALA A 60 4.83 38.05 20.68
C ALA A 60 5.61 36.95 19.94
N LYS A 61 6.74 36.47 20.49
CA LYS A 61 7.51 35.36 19.89
C LYS A 61 6.75 34.03 19.90
N LYS A 62 5.91 33.77 20.92
CA LYS A 62 5.08 32.56 20.97
C LYS A 62 3.93 32.61 19.96
N GLU A 63 3.31 33.77 19.79
CA GLU A 63 2.22 33.96 18.83
C GLU A 63 2.75 33.89 17.38
N ALA A 64 3.87 34.54 17.08
CA ALA A 64 4.53 34.44 15.78
C ALA A 64 4.92 32.99 15.43
N LYS A 65 5.39 32.22 16.43
CA LYS A 65 5.72 30.80 16.23
C LYS A 65 4.48 29.94 15.97
N ARG A 66 3.37 30.22 16.65
CA ARG A 66 2.09 29.50 16.44
C ARG A 66 1.50 29.76 15.06
N LEU A 67 1.54 31.02 14.60
CA LEU A 67 1.10 31.41 13.26
C LEU A 67 1.96 30.75 12.18
N ALA A 68 3.29 30.76 12.34
CA ALA A 68 4.20 30.09 11.41
C ALA A 68 3.98 28.56 11.35
N GLU A 69 3.73 27.91 12.49
CA GLU A 69 3.42 26.47 12.53
C GLU A 69 2.07 26.13 11.89
N GLN A 70 1.08 27.03 11.98
CA GLN A 70 -0.23 26.85 11.32
C GLN A 70 -0.12 27.03 9.81
N GLU A 71 0.56 28.06 9.33
CA GLU A 71 0.79 28.27 7.89
C GLU A 71 1.60 27.13 7.26
N GLU A 72 2.59 26.58 7.97
CA GLU A 72 3.36 25.44 7.49
C GLU A 72 2.52 24.16 7.39
N LYS A 73 1.59 23.94 8.34
CA LYS A 73 0.64 22.82 8.29
C LYS A 73 -0.33 22.96 7.12
N GLU A 74 -0.93 24.14 6.95
CA GLU A 74 -1.85 24.39 5.84
C GLU A 74 -1.17 24.25 4.46
N ARG A 75 0.09 24.70 4.34
CA ARG A 75 0.86 24.51 3.09
C ARG A 75 1.15 23.03 2.83
N LYS A 76 1.50 22.24 3.85
CA LYS A 76 1.73 20.79 3.70
C LYS A 76 0.46 20.04 3.33
N GLU A 77 -0.68 20.43 3.90
CA GLU A 77 -1.98 19.86 3.58
C GLU A 77 -2.40 20.16 2.14
N LYS A 78 -2.27 21.42 1.69
CA LYS A 78 -2.57 21.82 0.29
C LYS A 78 -1.67 21.11 -0.71
N ILE A 79 -0.37 20.98 -0.44
CA ILE A 79 0.56 20.24 -1.32
C ILE A 79 0.23 18.74 -1.35
N ALA A 80 -0.15 18.14 -0.21
CA ALA A 80 -0.55 16.73 -0.15
C ALA A 80 -1.87 16.48 -0.89
N GLU A 81 -2.81 17.41 -0.82
CA GLU A 81 -4.10 17.35 -1.53
C GLU A 81 -3.92 17.52 -3.05
N GLU A 82 -3.09 18.47 -3.49
CA GLU A 82 -2.75 18.62 -4.91
C GLU A 82 -1.99 17.41 -5.47
N ALA A 83 -1.09 16.81 -4.69
CA ALA A 83 -0.39 15.59 -5.09
C ALA A 83 -1.31 14.38 -5.24
N ARG A 84 -2.37 14.30 -4.41
CA ARG A 84 -3.42 13.26 -4.53
C ARG A 84 -4.28 13.46 -5.78
N ASN A 85 -4.60 14.71 -6.11
CA ASN A 85 -5.48 15.04 -7.24
C ASN A 85 -4.80 14.90 -8.63
N ARG A 86 -3.46 14.96 -8.71
CA ARG A 86 -2.72 14.86 -9.98
C ARG A 86 -2.38 13.43 -10.42
N GLN A 87 -2.58 12.43 -9.57
CA GLN A 87 -2.28 11.04 -9.92
C GLN A 87 -3.54 10.35 -10.45
N GLY A 88 -3.65 10.25 -11.78
CA GLY A 88 -4.55 9.31 -12.41
C GLY A 88 -4.26 7.85 -11.96
N PRO A 89 -5.13 6.89 -12.31
CA PRO A 89 -5.01 5.52 -11.82
C PRO A 89 -3.61 4.96 -12.11
N SER A 90 -3.03 4.30 -11.11
CA SER A 90 -1.69 3.72 -11.22
C SER A 90 -1.63 2.73 -12.38
N LYS A 91 -0.45 2.52 -12.99
CA LYS A 91 -0.26 1.51 -14.05
C LYS A 91 -0.82 0.13 -13.67
N LYS A 92 -0.73 -0.24 -12.38
CA LYS A 92 -1.29 -1.49 -11.85
C LYS A 92 -2.82 -1.48 -11.88
N GLU A 93 -3.44 -0.38 -11.48
CA GLU A 93 -4.89 -0.21 -11.48
C GLU A 93 -5.45 -0.16 -12.90
N GLN A 94 -4.78 0.54 -13.82
CA GLN A 94 -5.18 0.55 -15.23
C GLN A 94 -5.17 -0.87 -15.84
N LYS A 95 -4.13 -1.67 -15.55
CA LYS A 95 -4.10 -3.08 -15.96
C LYS A 95 -5.25 -3.88 -15.33
N ARG A 96 -5.56 -3.62 -14.07
CA ARG A 96 -6.66 -4.25 -13.35
C ARG A 96 -8.02 -3.92 -13.98
N LEU A 97 -8.25 -2.65 -14.32
CA LEU A 97 -9.48 -2.18 -14.98
C LEU A 97 -9.65 -2.80 -16.37
N LYS A 98 -8.61 -2.80 -17.21
CA LYS A 98 -8.64 -3.47 -18.52
C LYS A 98 -8.95 -4.96 -18.41
N ARG A 99 -8.36 -5.64 -17.41
CA ARG A 99 -8.63 -7.06 -17.14
C ARG A 99 -10.07 -7.27 -16.67
N ARG A 100 -10.60 -6.36 -15.85
CA ARG A 100 -12.01 -6.39 -15.41
C ARG A 100 -12.96 -6.27 -16.58
N GLU A 101 -12.74 -5.32 -17.49
CA GLU A 101 -13.53 -5.17 -18.72
C GLU A 101 -13.50 -6.44 -19.57
N TYR A 102 -12.32 -7.06 -19.71
CA TYR A 102 -12.20 -8.35 -20.40
C TYR A 102 -13.01 -9.46 -19.71
N LEU A 103 -12.94 -9.57 -18.38
CA LEU A 103 -13.68 -10.59 -17.63
C LEU A 103 -15.20 -10.39 -17.67
N LEU A 104 -15.68 -9.14 -17.77
CA LEU A 104 -17.09 -8.82 -18.00
C LEU A 104 -17.52 -9.28 -19.40
N LYS A 105 -16.70 -9.00 -20.43
CA LYS A 105 -16.97 -9.43 -21.81
C LYS A 105 -16.99 -10.96 -21.95
N ASP A 106 -16.09 -11.64 -21.25
CA ASP A 106 -15.98 -13.10 -21.21
C ASP A 106 -17.07 -13.77 -20.35
N GLY A 107 -17.91 -12.98 -19.67
CA GLY A 107 -18.99 -13.48 -18.80
C GLY A 107 -18.51 -14.16 -17.51
N LYS A 108 -17.20 -14.11 -17.20
CA LYS A 108 -16.62 -14.65 -15.96
C LYS A 108 -16.94 -13.79 -14.74
N LEU A 109 -17.07 -12.48 -14.96
CA LEU A 109 -17.51 -11.51 -13.96
C LEU A 109 -18.93 -11.07 -14.31
N ILE A 110 -19.86 -11.16 -13.37
CA ILE A 110 -21.26 -10.81 -13.60
C ILE A 110 -21.58 -9.48 -12.93
N GLN A 111 -22.09 -8.51 -13.69
CA GLN A 111 -22.52 -7.23 -13.14
C GLN A 111 -23.87 -7.37 -12.43
N THR A 112 -24.00 -6.76 -11.26
CA THR A 112 -25.22 -6.82 -10.44
C THR A 112 -25.58 -5.46 -9.89
N ASP A 113 -26.87 -5.20 -9.71
CA ASP A 113 -27.39 -3.95 -9.12
C ASP A 113 -27.35 -3.95 -7.58
N LYS A 114 -26.77 -5.00 -6.97
CA LYS A 114 -26.71 -5.17 -5.53
C LYS A 114 -25.56 -4.37 -4.93
N GLU A 115 -25.78 -3.85 -3.74
CA GLU A 115 -24.73 -3.23 -2.92
C GLU A 115 -23.74 -4.29 -2.42
N VAL A 116 -22.50 -3.88 -2.18
CA VAL A 116 -21.42 -4.74 -1.66
C VAL A 116 -21.85 -5.44 -0.37
N LYS A 117 -22.50 -4.72 0.55
CA LYS A 117 -22.99 -5.27 1.83
C LYS A 117 -23.95 -6.44 1.64
N ALA A 118 -24.80 -6.39 0.61
CA ALA A 118 -25.73 -7.48 0.31
C ALA A 118 -25.00 -8.70 -0.29
N LEU A 119 -23.96 -8.46 -1.10
CA LEU A 119 -23.14 -9.51 -1.72
C LEU A 119 -22.20 -10.19 -0.71
N LEU A 120 -21.79 -9.51 0.36
CA LEU A 120 -20.91 -10.07 1.38
C LEU A 120 -21.63 -10.96 2.41
N LYS A 121 -22.98 -10.97 2.42
CA LYS A 121 -23.77 -11.81 3.35
C LYS A 121 -23.52 -13.29 3.08
N ARG A 122 -23.07 -13.99 4.12
CA ARG A 122 -22.83 -15.45 4.12
C ARG A 122 -24.09 -16.20 4.55
N GLY A 123 -24.16 -17.49 4.24
CA GLY A 123 -25.25 -18.38 4.62
C GLY A 123 -26.18 -18.77 3.47
N LYS A 124 -27.36 -19.30 3.82
CA LYS A 124 -28.39 -19.72 2.86
C LYS A 124 -29.03 -18.51 2.19
N GLN A 125 -28.90 -18.42 0.87
CA GLN A 125 -29.69 -17.47 0.07
C GLN A 125 -31.02 -18.11 -0.37
N LYS A 126 -31.94 -17.26 -0.87
CA LYS A 126 -33.26 -17.67 -1.37
C LYS A 126 -33.19 -18.76 -2.47
N SER A 127 -32.05 -18.88 -3.16
CA SER A 127 -31.79 -19.81 -4.26
C SER A 127 -31.32 -21.21 -3.83
N LEU A 128 -31.44 -21.59 -2.55
CA LEU A 128 -30.90 -22.85 -1.96
C LEU A 128 -29.36 -22.94 -1.98
N GLU A 129 -28.67 -21.94 -2.53
CA GLU A 129 -27.22 -21.84 -2.52
C GLU A 129 -26.72 -21.42 -1.13
N ILE A 130 -25.74 -22.15 -0.58
CA ILE A 130 -25.07 -21.82 0.67
C ILE A 130 -23.76 -21.11 0.33
N ILE A 131 -23.63 -19.85 0.74
CA ILE A 131 -22.38 -19.08 0.61
C ILE A 131 -21.53 -19.34 1.85
N ASP A 132 -20.43 -20.09 1.69
CA ASP A 132 -19.51 -20.43 2.80
C ASP A 132 -18.48 -19.32 3.01
N PHE A 133 -18.02 -18.68 1.94
CA PHE A 133 -17.02 -17.61 2.01
C PHE A 133 -17.28 -16.47 1.02
N THR A 134 -16.91 -15.27 1.45
CA THR A 134 -17.00 -14.03 0.66
C THR A 134 -15.73 -13.22 0.85
N ALA A 135 -15.24 -12.63 -0.26
CA ALA A 135 -14.11 -11.70 -0.25
C ALA A 135 -14.43 -10.48 -1.10
N GLU A 136 -14.10 -9.30 -0.57
CA GLU A 136 -14.18 -8.03 -1.27
C GLU A 136 -12.90 -7.77 -2.06
N ASN A 137 -12.99 -6.99 -3.13
CA ASN A 137 -11.87 -6.61 -3.98
C ASN A 137 -11.15 -7.81 -4.62
N VAL A 138 -11.92 -8.82 -5.06
CA VAL A 138 -11.42 -10.01 -5.75
C VAL A 138 -12.19 -10.22 -7.05
N GLN A 139 -11.51 -10.17 -8.20
CA GLN A 139 -12.16 -10.24 -9.51
C GLN A 139 -12.02 -11.59 -10.23
N ASP A 140 -11.06 -12.42 -9.81
CA ASP A 140 -10.78 -13.71 -10.44
C ASP A 140 -10.29 -14.76 -9.44
N GLU A 141 -10.16 -15.99 -9.91
CA GLU A 141 -9.74 -17.13 -9.08
C GLU A 141 -8.31 -16.98 -8.57
N VAL A 142 -7.41 -16.37 -9.35
CA VAL A 142 -6.02 -16.15 -8.92
C VAL A 142 -5.97 -15.18 -7.74
N GLU A 143 -6.68 -14.05 -7.82
CA GLU A 143 -6.82 -13.14 -6.68
C GLU A 143 -7.48 -13.84 -5.49
N LEU A 144 -8.51 -14.68 -5.72
CA LEU A 144 -9.18 -15.41 -4.65
C LEU A 144 -8.23 -16.38 -3.94
N ARG A 145 -7.40 -17.11 -4.70
CA ARG A 145 -6.39 -18.01 -4.13
C ARG A 145 -5.40 -17.22 -3.26
N ASN A 146 -4.96 -16.05 -3.71
CA ASN A 146 -4.04 -15.20 -2.94
C ASN A 146 -4.62 -14.70 -1.61
N VAL A 147 -5.94 -14.68 -1.44
CA VAL A 147 -6.58 -14.37 -0.14
C VAL A 147 -6.32 -15.47 0.89
N PHE A 148 -6.16 -16.73 0.46
CA PHE A 148 -5.87 -17.84 1.35
C PHE A 148 -4.37 -18.00 1.53
N HIS A 149 -3.90 -17.80 2.77
CA HIS A 149 -2.49 -17.89 3.13
C HIS A 149 -1.90 -19.28 2.90
N SER A 150 -2.69 -20.34 3.11
CA SER A 150 -2.28 -21.74 2.94
C SER A 150 -3.08 -22.41 1.82
N GLN A 151 -2.52 -22.39 0.61
CA GLN A 151 -3.12 -23.00 -0.59
C GLN A 151 -2.77 -24.49 -0.77
N GLY A 152 -1.90 -25.04 0.09
CA GLY A 152 -1.47 -26.44 0.04
C GLY A 152 -2.44 -27.44 0.70
N THR A 153 -2.01 -28.69 0.82
CA THR A 153 -2.82 -29.85 1.24
C THR A 153 -3.40 -29.83 2.65
N ALA A 154 -2.95 -28.93 3.52
CA ALA A 154 -3.35 -28.91 4.94
C ALA A 154 -3.91 -27.56 5.43
N GLY A 155 -4.21 -26.62 4.52
CA GLY A 155 -4.72 -25.29 4.87
C GLY A 155 -6.24 -25.26 5.09
N GLY A 156 -6.73 -24.36 5.96
CA GLY A 156 -8.18 -24.14 6.12
C GLY A 156 -8.89 -23.67 4.84
N GLY A 157 -8.14 -23.08 3.90
CA GLY A 157 -8.62 -22.73 2.55
C GLY A 157 -8.60 -23.88 1.54
N PHE A 158 -7.88 -24.97 1.81
CA PHE A 158 -7.72 -26.11 0.90
C PHE A 158 -9.08 -26.71 0.50
N LYS A 159 -10.02 -26.80 1.46
CA LYS A 159 -11.36 -27.35 1.22
C LYS A 159 -12.10 -26.69 0.05
N TYR A 160 -11.84 -25.40 -0.21
CA TYR A 160 -12.50 -24.66 -1.28
C TYR A 160 -11.94 -24.99 -2.66
N PHE A 161 -10.67 -25.40 -2.74
CA PHE A 161 -9.97 -25.61 -4.02
C PHE A 161 -9.66 -27.08 -4.31
N SER A 162 -9.70 -27.96 -3.31
CA SER A 162 -9.33 -29.38 -3.45
C SER A 162 -10.45 -30.29 -3.91
N GLY A 163 -11.70 -29.79 -3.95
CA GLY A 163 -12.87 -30.61 -4.27
C GLY A 163 -13.83 -29.89 -5.21
N SER A 164 -14.54 -30.66 -6.03
CA SER A 164 -15.59 -30.18 -6.93
C SER A 164 -16.87 -29.73 -6.19
N ARG A 165 -16.85 -29.76 -4.85
CA ARG A 165 -17.95 -29.43 -3.92
C ARG A 165 -18.32 -27.96 -3.90
N TYR A 166 -17.41 -27.08 -4.30
CA TYR A 166 -17.63 -25.64 -4.29
C TYR A 166 -17.67 -25.09 -5.73
N LYS A 167 -18.41 -23.99 -5.89
CA LYS A 167 -18.47 -23.19 -7.11
C LYS A 167 -18.05 -21.77 -6.77
N PHE A 168 -17.19 -21.20 -7.59
CA PHE A 168 -16.79 -19.81 -7.46
C PHE A 168 -17.72 -18.94 -8.30
N ARG A 169 -18.18 -17.83 -7.72
CA ARG A 169 -18.97 -16.80 -8.43
C ARG A 169 -18.29 -15.46 -8.20
N PHE A 170 -17.97 -14.77 -9.29
CA PHE A 170 -17.40 -13.43 -9.25
C PHE A 170 -18.47 -12.45 -9.70
N LEU A 171 -18.79 -11.49 -8.83
CA LEU A 171 -19.81 -10.48 -9.04
C LEU A 171 -19.18 -9.09 -9.01
N LEU A 172 -19.71 -8.18 -9.81
CA LEU A 172 -19.41 -6.76 -9.72
C LEU A 172 -20.61 -6.06 -9.08
N ALA A 173 -20.37 -5.39 -7.94
CA ALA A 173 -21.39 -4.59 -7.28
C ALA A 173 -21.72 -3.33 -8.10
N LYS A 174 -22.83 -2.66 -7.77
CA LYS A 174 -23.22 -1.37 -8.37
C LYS A 174 -22.11 -0.31 -8.26
N ASP A 175 -21.35 -0.33 -7.15
CA ASP A 175 -20.26 0.61 -6.88
C ASP A 175 -18.99 0.33 -7.72
N GLY A 176 -18.98 -0.74 -8.51
CA GLY A 176 -17.80 -1.17 -9.28
C GLY A 176 -16.79 -1.97 -8.45
N THR A 177 -17.14 -2.35 -7.23
CA THR A 177 -16.31 -3.22 -6.37
C THR A 177 -16.52 -4.69 -6.74
N PRO A 178 -15.46 -5.44 -7.09
CA PRO A 178 -15.57 -6.86 -7.39
C PRO A 178 -15.65 -7.67 -6.09
N VAL A 179 -16.57 -8.62 -6.04
CA VAL A 179 -16.82 -9.50 -4.90
C VAL A 179 -16.76 -10.94 -5.36
N ALA A 180 -15.98 -11.76 -4.66
CA ALA A 180 -15.93 -13.20 -4.88
C ALA A 180 -16.79 -13.92 -3.82
N GLN A 181 -17.57 -14.89 -4.27
CA GLN A 181 -18.37 -15.77 -3.43
C GLN A 181 -17.99 -17.22 -3.69
N ILE A 182 -17.83 -18.00 -2.61
CA ILE A 182 -17.65 -19.45 -2.67
C ILE A 182 -18.95 -20.09 -2.23
N ILE A 183 -19.59 -20.76 -3.19
CA ILE A 183 -20.90 -21.38 -3.02
C ILE A 183 -20.69 -22.88 -2.87
N GLN A 184 -21.26 -23.47 -1.82
CA GLN A 184 -21.33 -24.91 -1.68
C GLN A 184 -22.37 -25.45 -2.67
N LYS A 185 -21.97 -26.37 -3.54
CA LYS A 185 -22.91 -27.09 -4.40
C LYS A 185 -23.78 -27.98 -3.51
N ALA A 186 -25.09 -27.86 -3.66
CA ALA A 186 -26.00 -28.85 -3.11
C ALA A 186 -25.69 -30.20 -3.78
N PHE A 187 -25.46 -31.23 -2.99
CA PHE A 187 -25.48 -32.60 -3.50
C PHE A 187 -26.95 -32.94 -3.71
N CYS A 188 -27.37 -32.97 -4.98
CA CYS A 188 -28.57 -33.69 -5.38
C CYS A 188 -28.22 -35.17 -5.51
#